data_AF-A0A8T4N0K4-F1
#
_entry.id   AF-A0A8T4N0K4-F1
#
_cell.length_a   1.000
_cell.length_b   1.000
_cell.length_c   1.000
_cell.angle_alpha   90.00
_cell.angle_beta   90.00
_cell.angle_gamma   90.00
#
_symmetry.space_group_name_H-M   'P 1'
#
loop_
_entity.id
_entity.type
_entity.pdbx_description
1 polymer ?
#
loop_
_entity_poly.entity_id
_entity_poly.type
_entity_poly.pdbx_seq_one_letter_code
_entity_poly.pdbx_strand_id
1 'polypeptide(L)'
;MESESRRSFLARTVEGVSALPLVYLIGKNFSNRTSYYQIDDIESRRNMLEQPSELTELSRVGAELQNSTDNLNGNFRRAYHKSHTRLVPYTTTDYEGHVHTGVRMETYYTWEEPANLPNHSTIEQWSDFQRGLVGKISSLAKDSLVDLQKLHNLRVKRETTGVASEGLVSAALYGPQIAALLFYEEAIAKIRHGELDDSPASEIVEKHDTLNQITRRSWFKAGAALIGAYVASGFTEENTKKREDGRFNLINEIEGLISLAVAPESEAFERYFDTNHDKMIGSLRDKIEVSRRALSTNIADEGVRDAFAGFVEVGDRSVQSLDKLFIDGVPKEISDLAKSVMIARRLDDKSRSEHRAVYSGLGLTGLAVAGAIAGVLVPTELVNEYYANKVEK
;
A
#
# COMPACT_ATOMS: atom_id res chain seq x y z
N MET A 1 37.24 13.48 -51.06
CA MET A 1 36.43 14.70 -50.78
C MET A 1 34.94 14.56 -51.12
N GLU A 2 34.49 14.43 -52.38
CA GLU A 2 33.01 14.34 -52.65
C GLU A 2 32.34 13.08 -52.09
N SER A 3 33.06 11.94 -52.03
CA SER A 3 32.51 10.69 -51.51
C SER A 3 32.40 10.70 -49.97
N GLU A 4 33.35 11.26 -49.23
CA GLU A 4 33.31 11.39 -47.75
C GLU A 4 32.23 12.36 -47.27
N SER A 5 32.03 13.47 -47.99
CA SER A 5 30.95 14.43 -47.73
C SER A 5 29.56 13.77 -47.85
N ARG A 6 29.33 13.01 -48.93
CA ARG A 6 28.08 12.23 -49.10
C ARG A 6 27.93 11.10 -48.07
N ARG A 7 29.03 10.47 -47.64
CA ARG A 7 29.03 9.36 -46.66
C ARG A 7 28.71 9.85 -45.24
N SER A 8 29.27 10.99 -44.82
CA SER A 8 28.95 11.67 -43.55
C SER A 8 27.49 12.15 -43.51
N PHE A 9 27.00 12.67 -44.63
CA PHE A 9 25.60 13.11 -44.77
C PHE A 9 24.60 11.95 -44.61
N LEU A 10 24.86 10.80 -45.23
CA LEU A 10 23.99 9.61 -45.11
C LEU A 10 23.94 9.05 -43.67
N ALA A 11 25.08 8.94 -42.99
CA ALA A 11 25.12 8.46 -41.60
C ALA A 11 24.34 9.39 -40.65
N ARG A 12 24.53 10.71 -40.77
CA ARG A 12 23.77 11.72 -40.01
C ARG A 12 22.28 11.70 -40.33
N THR A 13 21.92 11.42 -41.58
CA THR A 13 20.52 11.29 -42.00
C THR A 13 19.88 10.05 -41.39
N VAL A 14 20.59 8.91 -41.36
CA VAL A 14 20.10 7.68 -40.72
C VAL A 14 20.00 7.84 -39.21
N GLU A 15 20.95 8.50 -38.55
CA GLU A 15 20.86 8.81 -37.12
C GLU A 15 19.68 9.74 -36.81
N GLY A 16 19.52 10.83 -37.58
CA GLY A 16 18.37 11.73 -37.43
C GLY A 16 17.01 11.05 -37.67
N VAL A 17 16.93 10.18 -38.68
CA VAL A 17 15.70 9.41 -38.98
C VAL A 17 15.44 8.34 -37.91
N SER A 18 16.47 7.73 -37.33
CA SER A 18 16.32 6.74 -36.25
C SER A 18 15.85 7.35 -34.93
N ALA A 19 16.02 8.66 -34.73
CA ALA A 19 15.50 9.40 -33.58
C ALA A 19 14.03 9.84 -33.76
N LEU A 20 13.49 9.89 -34.99
CA LEU A 20 12.11 10.32 -35.24
C LEU A 20 11.04 9.47 -34.52
N PRO A 21 11.12 8.11 -34.50
CA PRO A 21 10.21 7.30 -33.70
C PRO A 21 10.29 7.61 -32.21
N LEU A 22 11.48 7.90 -31.69
CA LEU A 22 11.72 8.26 -30.29
C LEU A 22 11.11 9.62 -29.94
N VAL A 23 11.34 10.64 -30.77
CA VAL A 23 10.73 11.97 -30.61
C VAL A 23 9.20 11.89 -30.72
N TYR A 24 8.68 11.06 -31.64
CA TYR A 24 7.25 10.80 -31.75
C TYR A 24 6.68 10.09 -30.51
N LEU A 25 7.37 9.09 -29.94
CA LEU A 25 6.92 8.39 -28.74
C LEU A 25 7.01 9.25 -27.48
N ILE A 26 8.09 10.02 -27.33
CA ILE A 26 8.26 11.00 -26.25
C ILE A 26 7.13 12.04 -26.37
N GLY A 27 6.94 12.63 -27.55
CA GLY A 27 5.86 13.58 -27.81
C GLY A 27 4.47 12.98 -27.59
N LYS A 28 4.26 11.72 -27.99
CA LYS A 28 2.99 10.99 -27.77
C LYS A 28 2.77 10.68 -26.29
N ASN A 29 3.79 10.31 -25.52
CA ASN A 29 3.68 10.13 -24.07
C ASN A 29 3.42 11.45 -23.34
N PHE A 30 4.03 12.55 -23.77
CA PHE A 30 3.73 13.89 -23.23
C PHE A 30 2.35 14.40 -23.65
N SER A 31 1.83 14.02 -24.84
CA SER A 31 0.50 14.45 -25.30
C SER A 31 -0.64 13.55 -24.84
N ASN A 32 -0.37 12.26 -24.59
CA ASN A 32 -1.33 11.30 -24.05
C ASN A 32 -1.47 11.51 -22.54
N ARG A 33 -2.22 12.55 -22.17
CA ARG A 33 -2.68 12.71 -20.79
C ARG A 33 -3.34 11.43 -20.34
N THR A 34 -2.81 10.85 -19.27
CA THR A 34 -3.23 9.54 -18.82
C THR A 34 -4.54 9.70 -18.07
N SER A 35 -5.64 9.45 -18.78
CA SER A 35 -6.95 9.53 -18.16
C SER A 35 -7.24 8.29 -17.34
N TYR A 36 -7.85 8.47 -16.18
CA TYR A 36 -8.35 7.39 -15.36
C TYR A 36 -9.81 7.63 -15.03
N TYR A 37 -10.50 6.56 -14.68
CA TYR A 37 -11.86 6.67 -14.20
C TYR A 37 -11.80 6.71 -12.68
N GLN A 38 -12.53 7.64 -12.10
CA GLN A 38 -12.78 7.68 -10.67
C GLN A 38 -14.27 7.85 -10.45
N ILE A 39 -14.74 7.43 -9.28
CA ILE A 39 -16.07 7.80 -8.85
C ILE A 39 -15.99 9.30 -8.50
N ASP A 40 -16.80 10.11 -9.18
CA ASP A 40 -16.93 11.54 -8.91
C ASP A 40 -17.60 11.67 -7.54
N ASP A 41 -16.78 11.82 -6.51
CA ASP A 41 -17.26 11.95 -5.14
C ASP A 41 -17.77 13.39 -4.96
N ILE A 42 -19.09 13.50 -4.97
CA ILE A 42 -19.88 14.68 -4.63
C ILE A 42 -19.38 15.20 -3.28
N GLU A 43 -19.08 16.49 -3.18
CA GLU A 43 -18.84 17.23 -1.92
C GLU A 43 -19.73 16.72 -0.77
N SER A 44 -19.24 15.75 -0.02
CA SER A 44 -19.94 15.18 1.12
C SER A 44 -18.93 14.48 2.02
N ARG A 45 -18.05 15.30 2.60
CA ARG A 45 -17.35 14.96 3.85
C ARG A 45 -17.88 15.90 4.91
N ARG A 46 -19.03 15.54 5.48
CA ARG A 46 -19.49 16.19 6.71
C ARG A 46 -18.94 15.38 7.87
N ASN A 47 -18.28 16.06 8.80
CA ASN A 47 -18.13 15.55 10.15
C ASN A 47 -19.46 15.79 10.87
N MET A 48 -19.94 14.85 11.68
CA MET A 48 -21.05 15.14 12.57
C MET A 48 -20.63 16.23 13.55
N LEU A 49 -21.35 17.35 13.56
CA LEU A 49 -21.20 18.37 14.58
C LEU A 49 -21.80 17.89 15.91
N GLU A 50 -22.81 17.01 15.87
CA GLU A 50 -23.47 16.42 17.03
C GLU A 50 -23.67 14.91 16.81
N GLN A 51 -23.29 14.09 17.80
CA GLN A 51 -23.45 12.63 17.75
C GLN A 51 -24.88 12.24 18.14
N PRO A 52 -25.48 11.21 17.53
CA PRO A 52 -26.80 10.71 17.94
C PRO A 52 -26.76 10.22 19.40
N SER A 53 -27.88 10.34 20.11
CA SER A 53 -28.02 9.87 21.49
C SER A 53 -27.69 8.38 21.63
N GLU A 54 -28.11 7.58 20.66
CA GLU A 54 -27.93 6.14 20.59
C GLU A 54 -26.45 5.78 20.45
N LEU A 55 -25.71 6.51 19.61
CA LEU A 55 -24.26 6.34 19.46
C LEU A 55 -23.51 6.81 20.72
N THR A 56 -23.98 7.88 21.35
CA THR A 56 -23.40 8.41 22.58
C THR A 56 -23.54 7.39 23.72
N GLU A 57 -24.72 6.78 23.86
CA GLU A 57 -24.97 5.73 24.84
C GLU A 57 -24.15 4.46 24.55
N LEU A 58 -24.10 4.02 23.29
CA LEU A 58 -23.27 2.89 22.88
C LEU A 58 -21.77 3.15 23.17
N SER A 59 -21.30 4.38 22.94
CA SER A 59 -19.93 4.81 23.25
C SER A 59 -19.64 4.79 24.75
N ARG A 60 -20.59 5.28 25.56
CA ARG A 60 -20.49 5.27 27.03
C ARG A 60 -20.38 3.85 27.55
N VAL A 61 -21.29 2.96 27.15
CA VAL A 61 -21.29 1.54 27.53
C VAL A 61 -19.99 0.86 27.09
N GLY A 62 -19.55 1.10 25.85
CA GLY A 62 -18.31 0.56 25.32
C GLY A 62 -17.08 0.95 26.15
N ALA A 63 -16.97 2.23 26.52
CA ALA A 63 -15.87 2.76 27.32
C ALA A 63 -15.87 2.21 28.76
N GLU A 64 -17.04 2.11 29.40
CA GLU A 64 -17.17 1.51 30.74
C GLU A 64 -16.72 0.05 30.74
N LEU A 65 -17.19 -0.74 29.77
CA LEU A 65 -16.77 -2.14 29.60
C LEU A 65 -15.28 -2.25 29.31
N GLN A 66 -14.72 -1.39 28.47
CA GLN A 66 -13.27 -1.40 28.19
C GLN A 66 -12.48 -1.13 29.46
N ASN A 67 -12.81 -0.07 30.20
CA ASN A 67 -12.12 0.27 31.44
C ASN A 67 -12.19 -0.87 32.45
N SER A 68 -13.36 -1.51 32.60
CA SER A 68 -13.52 -2.63 33.52
C SER A 68 -12.74 -3.88 33.05
N THR A 69 -12.70 -4.16 31.76
CA THR A 69 -11.97 -5.31 31.21
C THR A 69 -10.45 -5.09 31.26
N ASP A 70 -9.99 -3.87 31.00
CA ASP A 70 -8.59 -3.48 31.12
C ASP A 70 -8.13 -3.50 32.59
N ASN A 71 -8.99 -3.08 33.53
CA ASN A 71 -8.72 -3.22 34.97
C ASN A 71 -8.64 -4.70 35.38
N LEU A 72 -9.54 -5.56 34.88
CA LEU A 72 -9.47 -7.00 35.11
C LEU A 72 -8.16 -7.59 34.58
N ASN A 73 -7.83 -7.33 33.32
CA ASN A 73 -6.59 -7.81 32.70
C ASN A 73 -5.34 -7.31 33.44
N GLY A 74 -5.32 -6.03 33.81
CA GLY A 74 -4.21 -5.41 34.54
C GLY A 74 -3.96 -6.02 35.92
N ASN A 75 -5.02 -6.24 36.70
CA ASN A 75 -4.90 -6.90 38.02
C ASN A 75 -4.58 -8.39 37.89
N PHE A 76 -5.18 -9.08 36.92
CA PHE A 76 -4.90 -10.48 36.64
C PHE A 76 -3.41 -10.70 36.28
N ARG A 77 -2.88 -9.85 35.38
CA ARG A 77 -1.45 -9.85 35.03
C ARG A 77 -0.58 -9.54 36.24
N ARG A 78 -0.91 -8.53 37.04
CA ARG A 78 -0.12 -8.18 38.23
C ARG A 78 -0.06 -9.32 39.25
N ALA A 79 -1.18 -10.02 39.45
CA ALA A 79 -1.28 -11.11 40.42
C ALA A 79 -0.54 -12.36 39.94
N TYR A 80 -0.69 -12.74 38.66
CA TYR A 80 -0.30 -14.07 38.18
C TYR A 80 0.86 -14.11 37.18
N HIS A 81 1.28 -12.97 36.61
CA HIS A 81 2.46 -12.91 35.74
C HIS A 81 3.72 -12.67 36.59
N LYS A 82 4.41 -13.75 36.95
CA LYS A 82 5.58 -13.73 37.82
C LYS A 82 6.87 -13.63 37.02
N SER A 83 7.79 -12.79 37.50
CA SER A 83 9.16 -12.75 37.01
C SER A 83 10.05 -13.63 37.89
N HIS A 84 10.82 -14.49 37.26
CA HIS A 84 11.81 -15.33 37.90
C HIS A 84 13.19 -14.96 37.39
N THR A 85 14.09 -14.63 38.31
CA THR A 85 15.46 -14.29 37.98
C THR A 85 16.37 -15.42 38.42
N ARG A 86 17.14 -15.98 37.48
CA ARG A 86 18.11 -17.04 37.77
C ARG A 86 19.48 -16.70 37.21
N LEU A 87 20.51 -17.20 37.88
CA LEU A 87 21.87 -17.18 37.35
C LEU A 87 22.00 -18.32 36.34
N VAL A 88 22.34 -17.96 35.11
CA VAL A 88 22.57 -18.92 34.03
C VAL A 88 24.06 -18.88 33.69
N PRO A 89 24.75 -20.03 33.69
CA PRO A 89 26.13 -20.10 33.25
C PRO A 89 26.19 -19.76 31.76
N TYR A 90 27.16 -18.95 31.37
CA TYR A 90 27.42 -18.65 29.98
C TYR A 90 28.92 -18.80 29.68
N THR A 91 29.20 -19.09 28.42
CA THR A 91 30.55 -19.25 27.91
C THR A 91 30.71 -18.33 26.72
N THR A 92 31.73 -17.46 26.73
CA THR A 92 32.11 -16.65 25.57
C THR A 92 33.56 -16.90 25.23
N THR A 93 33.90 -16.85 23.95
CA THR A 93 35.29 -16.89 23.50
C THR A 93 35.68 -15.49 23.05
N ASP A 94 36.80 -14.98 23.54
CA ASP A 94 37.32 -13.70 23.07
C ASP A 94 37.98 -13.81 21.68
N TYR A 95 38.44 -12.68 21.14
CA TYR A 95 39.07 -12.61 19.82
C TYR A 95 40.43 -13.32 19.76
N GLU A 96 41.05 -13.65 20.90
CA GLU A 96 42.31 -14.40 21.01
C GLU A 96 42.08 -15.90 21.19
N GLY A 97 40.82 -16.33 21.28
CA GLY A 97 40.45 -17.74 21.45
C GLY A 97 40.36 -18.19 22.91
N HIS A 98 40.49 -17.29 23.90
CA HIS A 98 40.35 -17.65 25.30
C HIS A 98 38.87 -17.78 25.69
N VAL A 99 38.57 -18.88 26.36
CA VAL A 99 37.23 -19.19 26.85
C VAL A 99 37.01 -18.54 28.21
N HIS A 100 36.08 -17.61 28.28
CA HIS A 100 35.61 -16.98 29.50
C HIS A 100 34.29 -17.65 29.92
N THR A 101 34.26 -18.19 31.14
CA THR A 101 33.04 -18.69 31.76
C THR A 101 32.59 -17.72 32.83
N GLY A 102 31.29 -17.43 32.84
CA GLY A 102 30.70 -16.51 33.80
C GLY A 102 29.28 -16.92 34.15
N VAL A 103 28.70 -16.20 35.11
CA VAL A 103 27.28 -16.27 35.42
C VAL A 103 26.63 -14.97 34.99
N ARG A 104 25.55 -15.07 34.22
CA ARG A 104 24.72 -13.90 33.89
C ARG A 104 23.37 -14.06 34.53
N MET A 105 22.79 -12.93 34.91
CA MET A 105 21.44 -12.88 35.42
C MET A 105 20.47 -12.90 34.24
N GLU A 106 19.63 -13.92 34.15
CA GLU A 106 18.52 -13.98 33.20
C GLU A 106 17.20 -13.88 33.96
N THR A 107 16.33 -12.97 33.52
CA THR A 107 14.96 -12.87 34.02
C THR A 107 14.02 -13.44 32.97
N TYR A 108 13.23 -14.44 33.36
CA TYR A 108 12.17 -15.01 32.55
C TYR A 108 10.82 -14.78 33.24
N TYR A 109 9.74 -14.86 32.47
CA TYR A 109 8.39 -14.62 32.95
C TYR A 109 7.54 -15.86 32.80
N THR A 110 6.70 -16.15 33.80
CA THR A 110 5.79 -17.29 33.81
C THR A 110 4.44 -16.88 34.36
N TRP A 111 3.39 -17.50 33.84
CA TRP A 111 2.04 -17.37 34.38
C TRP A 111 1.80 -18.44 35.46
N GLU A 112 1.37 -18.01 36.64
CA GLU A 112 1.06 -18.86 37.79
C GLU A 112 -0.43 -18.70 38.15
N GLU A 113 -1.29 -19.24 37.29
CA GLU A 113 -2.73 -19.05 37.38
C GLU A 113 -3.42 -20.18 38.15
N PRO A 114 -4.41 -19.87 39.00
CA PRO A 114 -5.26 -20.88 39.61
C PRO A 114 -6.11 -21.60 38.56
N ALA A 115 -6.23 -22.93 38.68
CA ALA A 115 -6.97 -23.76 37.71
C ALA A 115 -8.49 -23.46 37.63
N ASN A 116 -9.04 -22.77 38.64
CA ASN A 116 -10.44 -22.38 38.73
C ASN A 116 -10.75 -20.99 38.15
N LEU A 117 -9.75 -20.29 37.60
CA LEU A 117 -9.93 -19.00 36.93
C LEU A 117 -9.75 -19.15 35.41
N PRO A 118 -10.37 -18.25 34.60
CA PRO A 118 -10.00 -18.12 33.20
C PRO A 118 -8.51 -17.83 33.09
N ASN A 119 -7.82 -18.46 32.14
CA ASN A 119 -6.41 -18.19 31.90
C ASN A 119 -6.18 -16.78 31.32
N HIS A 120 -4.94 -16.28 31.40
CA HIS A 120 -4.56 -14.97 30.86
C HIS A 120 -4.97 -14.79 29.41
N SER A 121 -4.79 -15.82 28.56
CA SER A 121 -5.14 -15.71 27.14
C SER A 121 -6.62 -15.40 26.94
N THR A 122 -7.50 -15.96 27.77
CA THR A 122 -8.94 -15.68 27.74
C THR A 122 -9.22 -14.24 28.17
N ILE A 123 -8.63 -13.78 29.26
CA ILE A 123 -8.81 -12.41 29.77
C ILE A 123 -8.23 -11.36 28.81
N GLU A 124 -7.07 -11.63 28.20
CA GLU A 124 -6.44 -10.79 27.18
C GLU A 124 -7.33 -10.71 25.93
N GLN A 125 -7.87 -11.84 25.45
CA GLN A 125 -8.80 -11.86 24.33
C GLN A 125 -10.06 -11.01 24.60
N TRP A 126 -10.58 -11.00 25.84
CA TRP A 126 -11.71 -10.16 26.19
C TRP A 126 -11.36 -8.67 26.11
N SER A 127 -10.19 -8.30 26.61
CA SER A 127 -9.65 -6.93 26.58
C SER A 127 -9.42 -6.46 25.13
N ASP A 128 -8.78 -7.28 24.30
CA ASP A 128 -8.52 -6.95 22.89
C ASP A 128 -9.80 -6.84 22.06
N PHE A 129 -10.75 -7.76 22.25
CA PHE A 129 -12.07 -7.68 21.62
C PHE A 129 -12.78 -6.37 21.99
N GLN A 130 -12.78 -6.01 23.28
CA GLN A 130 -13.46 -4.81 23.74
C GLN A 130 -12.78 -3.53 23.21
N ARG A 131 -11.45 -3.49 23.14
CA ARG A 131 -10.71 -2.39 22.49
C ARG A 131 -11.06 -2.26 21.01
N GLY A 132 -11.14 -3.38 20.29
CA GLY A 132 -11.57 -3.40 18.89
C GLY A 132 -12.97 -2.83 18.71
N LEU A 133 -13.91 -3.23 19.57
CA LEU A 133 -15.28 -2.72 19.56
C LEU A 133 -15.34 -1.21 19.84
N VAL A 134 -14.66 -0.72 20.89
CA VAL A 134 -14.60 0.72 21.20
C VAL A 134 -13.94 1.51 20.07
N GLY A 135 -12.89 0.96 19.45
CA GLY A 135 -12.25 1.55 18.27
C GLY A 135 -13.22 1.73 17.11
N LYS A 136 -14.06 0.72 16.83
CA LYS A 136 -15.12 0.81 15.81
C LYS A 136 -16.20 1.83 16.18
N ILE A 137 -16.69 1.83 17.42
CA ILE A 137 -17.68 2.81 17.89
C ILE A 137 -17.13 4.24 17.77
N SER A 138 -15.89 4.47 18.22
CA SER A 138 -15.24 5.78 18.09
C SER A 138 -15.05 6.20 16.63
N SER A 139 -14.89 5.24 15.71
CA SER A 139 -14.73 5.54 14.28
C SER A 139 -16.05 6.04 13.67
N LEU A 140 -17.19 5.48 14.06
CA LEU A 140 -18.51 5.96 13.62
C LEU A 140 -18.73 7.45 13.93
N ALA A 141 -18.18 7.92 15.04
CA ALA A 141 -18.31 9.30 15.49
C ALA A 141 -17.33 10.29 14.82
N LYS A 142 -16.20 9.80 14.29
CA LYS A 142 -15.08 10.64 13.84
C LYS A 142 -14.87 10.62 12.34
N ASP A 143 -15.24 9.52 11.68
CA ASP A 143 -14.97 9.33 10.27
C ASP A 143 -15.85 10.23 9.40
N SER A 144 -15.35 10.56 8.21
CA SER A 144 -16.11 11.32 7.23
C SER A 144 -17.34 10.53 6.79
N LEU A 145 -18.49 11.19 6.79
CA LEU A 145 -19.76 10.59 6.37
C LEU A 145 -20.10 10.96 4.93
N VAL A 146 -20.61 9.98 4.20
CA VAL A 146 -21.24 10.17 2.89
C VAL A 146 -22.73 10.38 3.08
N ASP A 147 -23.28 11.33 2.31
CA ASP A 147 -24.71 11.57 2.23
C ASP A 147 -25.39 10.43 1.45
N LEU A 148 -26.05 9.52 2.18
CA LEU A 148 -26.73 8.35 1.61
C LEU A 148 -27.77 8.73 0.55
N GLN A 149 -28.39 9.92 0.68
CA GLN A 149 -29.39 10.38 -0.28
C GLN A 149 -28.76 10.78 -1.61
N LYS A 150 -27.47 11.09 -1.66
CA LYS A 150 -26.78 11.51 -2.88
C LYS A 150 -26.06 10.36 -3.59
N LEU A 151 -26.10 9.15 -3.05
CA LEU A 151 -25.43 7.98 -3.63
C LEU A 151 -25.90 7.64 -5.04
N HIS A 152 -27.18 7.87 -5.36
CA HIS A 152 -27.73 7.66 -6.70
C HIS A 152 -27.19 8.64 -7.75
N ASN A 153 -26.53 9.73 -7.30
CA ASN A 153 -25.89 10.71 -8.18
C ASN A 153 -24.41 10.40 -8.41
N LEU A 154 -23.86 9.36 -7.78
CA LEU A 154 -22.49 8.92 -8.03
C LEU A 154 -22.36 8.53 -9.51
N ARG A 155 -21.31 9.05 -10.14
CA ARG A 155 -21.01 8.78 -11.54
C ARG A 155 -19.55 8.44 -11.66
N VAL A 156 -19.23 7.58 -12.62
CA VAL A 156 -17.84 7.37 -13.01
C VAL A 156 -17.44 8.53 -13.92
N LYS A 157 -16.57 9.40 -13.41
CA LYS A 157 -15.99 10.50 -14.18
C LYS A 157 -14.60 10.11 -14.67
N ARG A 158 -14.32 10.50 -15.90
CA ARG A 158 -12.99 10.42 -16.47
C ARG A 158 -12.19 11.63 -16.00
N GLU A 159 -11.18 11.40 -15.17
CA GLU A 159 -10.19 12.41 -14.81
C GLU A 159 -8.95 12.28 -15.67
N THR A 160 -8.20 13.38 -15.78
CA THR A 160 -6.85 13.38 -16.34
C THR A 160 -5.85 13.57 -15.21
N THR A 161 -4.77 12.79 -15.20
CA THR A 161 -3.65 13.02 -14.28
C THR A 161 -3.12 14.46 -14.40
N GLY A 162 -2.72 15.03 -13.26
CA GLY A 162 -2.24 16.41 -13.20
C GLY A 162 -0.90 16.58 -13.90
N VAL A 163 -0.74 17.67 -14.65
CA VAL A 163 0.47 17.99 -15.42
C VAL A 163 1.74 17.96 -14.55
N ALA A 164 1.63 18.37 -13.28
CA ALA A 164 2.77 18.38 -12.34
C ALA A 164 3.20 16.97 -11.91
N SER A 165 2.26 16.06 -11.65
CA SER A 165 2.57 14.69 -11.22
C SER A 165 3.05 13.84 -12.39
N GLU A 166 2.47 14.01 -13.58
CA GLU A 166 3.00 13.43 -14.82
C GLU A 166 4.39 13.96 -15.15
N GLY A 167 4.63 15.26 -14.94
CA GLY A 167 5.92 15.91 -15.15
C GLY A 167 7.02 15.39 -14.24
N LEU A 168 6.73 15.16 -12.96
CA LEU A 168 7.67 14.57 -12.00
C LEU A 168 8.01 13.12 -12.35
N VAL A 169 7.00 12.31 -12.68
CA VAL A 169 7.19 10.90 -13.06
C VAL A 169 7.97 10.80 -14.38
N SER A 170 7.66 11.66 -15.35
CA SER A 170 8.37 11.74 -16.62
C SER A 170 9.81 12.23 -16.44
N ALA A 171 10.05 13.25 -15.60
CA ALA A 171 11.40 13.72 -15.30
C ALA A 171 12.24 12.64 -14.60
N ALA A 172 11.65 11.85 -13.70
CA ALA A 172 12.34 10.74 -13.05
C ALA A 172 12.64 9.59 -14.01
N LEU A 173 11.71 9.25 -14.92
CA LEU A 173 11.82 8.11 -15.84
C LEU A 173 12.62 8.41 -17.10
N TYR A 174 12.65 9.66 -17.56
CA TYR A 174 13.31 10.07 -18.80
C TYR A 174 14.46 11.05 -18.59
N GLY A 175 14.48 11.80 -17.49
CA GLY A 175 15.51 12.80 -17.22
C GLY A 175 16.93 12.23 -17.26
N PRO A 176 17.23 11.11 -16.57
CA PRO A 176 18.54 10.48 -16.62
C PRO A 176 18.95 10.01 -18.03
N GLN A 177 18.02 9.51 -18.84
CA GLN A 177 18.26 8.96 -20.16
C GLN A 177 18.43 10.05 -21.22
N ILE A 178 17.66 11.15 -21.11
CA ILE A 178 17.85 12.36 -21.91
C ILE A 178 19.18 13.04 -21.53
N ALA A 179 19.50 13.11 -20.24
CA ALA A 179 20.80 13.60 -19.79
C ALA A 179 21.95 12.72 -20.32
N ALA A 180 21.80 11.40 -20.31
CA ALA A 180 22.79 10.47 -20.88
C ALA A 180 22.94 10.63 -22.40
N LEU A 181 21.85 10.87 -23.15
CA LEU A 181 21.88 11.22 -24.58
C LEU A 181 22.69 12.50 -24.84
N LEU A 182 22.38 13.57 -24.11
CA LEU A 182 23.06 14.86 -24.26
C LEU A 182 24.54 14.76 -23.85
N PHE A 183 24.85 14.04 -22.78
CA PHE A 183 26.21 13.82 -22.33
C PHE A 183 27.00 12.90 -23.27
N TYR A 184 26.35 11.93 -23.93
CA TYR A 184 26.97 11.07 -24.95
C TYR A 184 27.40 11.87 -26.18
N GLU A 185 26.54 12.77 -26.68
CA GLU A 185 26.90 13.63 -27.83
C GLU A 185 28.08 14.56 -27.48
N GLU A 186 28.09 15.14 -26.27
CA GLU A 186 29.22 15.94 -25.79
C GLU A 186 30.49 15.12 -25.52
N ALA A 187 30.37 13.91 -24.97
CA ALA A 187 31.50 13.03 -24.68
C ALA A 187 32.14 12.50 -25.97
N ILE A 188 31.35 12.11 -26.98
CA ILE A 188 31.88 11.74 -28.30
C ILE A 188 32.47 12.95 -29.01
N ALA A 189 31.85 14.13 -28.94
CA ALA A 189 32.44 15.34 -29.50
C ALA A 189 33.79 15.67 -28.84
N LYS A 190 33.90 15.51 -27.52
CA LYS A 190 35.16 15.71 -26.78
C LYS A 190 36.20 14.63 -27.04
N ILE A 191 35.84 13.36 -27.12
CA ILE A 191 36.77 12.25 -27.46
C ILE A 191 37.26 12.41 -28.90
N ARG A 192 36.36 12.74 -29.85
CA ARG A 192 36.71 13.01 -31.25
C ARG A 192 37.59 14.26 -31.42
N HIS A 193 37.44 15.27 -30.59
CA HIS A 193 38.27 16.49 -30.67
C HIS A 193 39.52 16.46 -29.77
N GLY A 194 39.58 15.60 -28.76
CA GLY A 194 40.65 15.58 -27.75
C GLY A 194 41.79 14.59 -28.01
N GLU A 195 41.58 13.53 -28.80
CA GLU A 195 42.57 12.44 -28.94
C GLU A 195 43.07 12.17 -30.38
N LEU A 196 42.51 12.85 -31.39
CA LEU A 196 42.83 12.60 -32.80
C LEU A 196 43.99 13.44 -33.36
N ASP A 197 44.66 14.21 -32.52
CA ASP A 197 45.73 15.10 -32.99
C ASP A 197 47.12 14.45 -33.08
N ASP A 198 47.37 13.20 -32.64
CA ASP A 198 48.55 12.36 -33.01
C ASP A 198 48.72 11.07 -32.14
N SER A 199 47.80 10.09 -32.19
CA SER A 199 47.92 8.83 -31.40
C SER A 199 47.48 7.60 -32.20
N PRO A 200 48.09 6.40 -32.04
CA PRO A 200 47.68 5.15 -32.70
C PRO A 200 46.25 4.68 -32.34
N ALA A 201 45.60 5.31 -31.35
CA ALA A 201 44.17 5.18 -31.13
C ALA A 201 43.35 5.76 -32.30
N SER A 202 43.86 6.75 -33.03
CA SER A 202 43.23 7.32 -34.24
C SER A 202 43.08 6.29 -35.35
N GLU A 203 44.08 5.44 -35.55
CA GLU A 203 44.09 4.37 -36.56
C GLU A 203 43.13 3.22 -36.20
N ILE A 204 42.98 2.94 -34.90
CA ILE A 204 42.00 1.99 -34.36
C ILE A 204 40.58 2.55 -34.55
N VAL A 205 40.36 3.85 -34.31
CA VAL A 205 39.10 4.55 -34.59
C VAL A 205 38.78 4.55 -36.09
N GLU A 206 39.77 4.80 -36.97
CA GLU A 206 39.60 4.78 -38.43
C GLU A 206 39.23 3.39 -38.98
N LYS A 207 39.77 2.32 -38.39
CA LYS A 207 39.39 0.92 -38.70
C LYS A 207 38.02 0.52 -38.14
N HIS A 208 37.57 1.15 -37.05
CA HIS A 208 36.31 0.82 -36.37
C HIS A 208 35.11 1.72 -36.75
N ASP A 209 35.34 2.70 -37.65
CA ASP A 209 34.33 3.56 -38.27
C ASP A 209 34.18 3.27 -39.79
N THR A 210 34.34 2.01 -40.19
CA THR A 210 34.00 1.61 -41.57
C THR A 210 32.51 1.79 -41.84
N LEU A 211 32.15 2.20 -43.06
CA LEU A 211 30.77 2.47 -43.47
C LEU A 211 29.81 1.30 -43.15
N ASN A 212 30.30 0.06 -43.29
CA ASN A 212 29.54 -1.14 -42.96
C ASN A 212 29.28 -1.29 -41.46
N GLN A 213 30.23 -0.90 -40.60
CA GLN A 213 30.04 -0.92 -39.15
C GLN A 213 29.11 0.20 -38.68
N ILE A 214 29.24 1.41 -39.24
CA ILE A 214 28.31 2.54 -38.97
C ILE A 214 26.89 2.20 -39.42
N THR A 215 26.75 1.62 -40.62
CA THR A 215 25.45 1.21 -41.17
C THR A 215 24.84 0.09 -40.31
N ARG A 216 25.63 -0.92 -39.91
CA ARG A 216 25.18 -2.01 -39.04
C ARG A 216 24.76 -1.50 -37.66
N ARG A 217 25.53 -0.59 -37.04
CA ARG A 217 25.19 0.07 -35.77
C ARG A 217 23.89 0.86 -35.88
N SER A 218 23.71 1.58 -36.98
CA SER A 218 22.49 2.37 -37.24
C SER A 218 21.26 1.48 -37.41
N TRP A 219 21.39 0.32 -38.06
CA TRP A 219 20.32 -0.68 -38.12
C TRP A 219 19.98 -1.30 -36.77
N PHE A 220 20.97 -1.56 -35.91
CA PHE A 220 20.72 -2.03 -34.54
C PHE A 220 20.02 -0.97 -33.70
N LYS A 221 20.43 0.30 -33.77
CA LYS A 221 19.76 1.42 -33.10
C LYS A 221 18.32 1.59 -33.61
N ALA A 222 18.11 1.53 -34.91
CA ALA A 222 16.77 1.58 -35.52
C ALA A 222 15.91 0.38 -35.11
N GLY A 223 16.47 -0.83 -35.09
CA GLY A 223 15.78 -2.04 -34.63
C GLY A 223 15.39 -1.97 -33.15
N ALA A 224 16.30 -1.54 -32.28
CA ALA A 224 16.04 -1.35 -30.86
C ALA A 224 14.98 -0.26 -30.61
N ALA A 225 15.03 0.85 -31.36
CA ALA A 225 14.01 1.90 -31.31
C ALA A 225 12.64 1.39 -31.78
N LEU A 226 12.58 0.57 -32.85
CA LEU A 226 11.34 -0.03 -33.35
C LEU A 226 10.76 -1.06 -32.37
N ILE A 227 11.59 -1.90 -31.75
CA ILE A 227 11.16 -2.86 -30.72
C ILE A 227 10.64 -2.12 -29.49
N GLY A 228 11.36 -1.08 -29.04
CA GLY A 228 10.92 -0.22 -27.94
C GLY A 228 9.60 0.49 -28.23
N ALA A 229 9.42 1.00 -29.46
CA ALA A 229 8.18 1.59 -29.95
C ALA A 229 7.02 0.60 -29.92
N TYR A 230 7.25 -0.62 -30.41
CA TYR A 230 6.27 -1.70 -30.44
C TYR A 230 5.84 -2.10 -29.03
N VAL A 231 6.80 -2.30 -28.12
CA VAL A 231 6.53 -2.63 -26.71
C VAL A 231 5.76 -1.50 -26.01
N ALA A 232 6.16 -0.24 -26.21
CA ALA A 232 5.44 0.92 -25.67
C ALA A 232 4.00 1.03 -26.22
N SER A 233 3.79 0.73 -27.51
CA SER A 233 2.46 0.69 -28.12
C SER A 233 1.61 -0.43 -27.51
N GLY A 234 2.17 -1.62 -27.32
CA GLY A 234 1.51 -2.75 -26.67
C GLY A 234 1.05 -2.41 -25.25
N PHE A 235 1.93 -1.80 -24.44
CA PHE A 235 1.55 -1.31 -23.11
C PHE A 235 0.50 -0.20 -23.15
N THR A 236 0.51 0.66 -24.17
CA THR A 236 -0.50 1.72 -24.32
C THR A 236 -1.88 1.12 -24.63
N GLU A 237 -1.96 0.14 -25.53
CA GLU A 237 -3.20 -0.58 -25.84
C GLU A 237 -3.71 -1.39 -24.65
N GLU A 238 -2.82 -2.10 -23.95
CA GLU A 238 -3.16 -2.86 -22.75
C GLU A 238 -3.64 -1.94 -21.62
N ASN A 239 -2.98 -0.81 -21.41
CA ASN A 239 -3.42 0.21 -20.45
C ASN A 239 -4.79 0.81 -20.85
N THR A 240 -5.06 0.96 -22.15
CA THR A 240 -6.36 1.45 -22.63
C THR A 240 -7.48 0.43 -22.37
N LYS A 241 -7.22 -0.87 -22.61
CA LYS A 241 -8.15 -1.95 -22.26
C LYS A 241 -8.38 -2.02 -20.75
N LYS A 242 -7.31 -2.01 -19.95
CA LYS A 242 -7.37 -1.99 -18.47
C LYS A 242 -8.13 -0.77 -17.93
N ARG A 243 -8.07 0.38 -18.61
CA ARG A 243 -8.86 1.57 -18.26
C ARG A 243 -10.36 1.35 -18.47
N GLU A 244 -10.77 0.77 -19.59
CA GLU A 244 -12.19 0.48 -19.84
C GLU A 244 -12.70 -0.65 -18.92
N ASP A 245 -11.88 -1.66 -18.62
CA ASP A 245 -12.21 -2.66 -17.61
C ASP A 245 -12.34 -2.03 -16.21
N GLY A 246 -11.45 -1.08 -15.87
CA GLY A 246 -11.53 -0.28 -14.66
C GLY A 246 -12.83 0.51 -14.56
N ARG A 247 -13.28 1.11 -15.66
CA ARG A 247 -14.59 1.79 -15.72
C ARG A 247 -15.74 0.85 -15.39
N PHE A 248 -15.78 -0.34 -15.98
CA PHE A 248 -16.83 -1.33 -15.71
C PHE A 248 -16.79 -1.81 -14.25
N ASN A 249 -15.59 -2.02 -13.71
CA ASN A 249 -15.41 -2.37 -12.30
C ASN A 249 -15.91 -1.28 -11.36
N LEU A 250 -15.66 0.00 -11.66
CA LEU A 250 -16.18 1.12 -10.89
C LEU A 250 -17.70 1.26 -10.99
N ILE A 251 -18.31 0.92 -12.13
CA ILE A 251 -19.78 0.89 -12.27
C ILE A 251 -20.38 -0.21 -11.39
N ASN A 252 -19.86 -1.44 -11.45
CA ASN A 252 -20.29 -2.53 -10.56
C ASN A 252 -20.07 -2.18 -9.09
N GLU A 253 -19.01 -1.43 -8.80
CA GLU A 253 -18.73 -0.96 -7.45
C GLU A 253 -19.79 0.04 -6.96
N ILE A 254 -20.21 0.99 -7.80
CA ILE A 254 -21.31 1.92 -7.47
C ILE A 254 -22.59 1.13 -7.15
N GLU A 255 -22.92 0.09 -7.94
CA GLU A 255 -24.05 -0.79 -7.63
C GLU A 255 -23.89 -1.49 -6.27
N GLY A 256 -22.67 -1.95 -5.96
CA GLY A 256 -22.32 -2.50 -4.65
C GLY A 256 -22.46 -1.49 -3.50
N LEU A 257 -22.10 -0.23 -3.70
CA LEU A 257 -22.26 0.85 -2.72
C LEU A 257 -23.73 1.20 -2.49
N ILE A 258 -24.52 1.23 -3.55
CA ILE A 258 -25.98 1.43 -3.47
C ILE A 258 -26.60 0.28 -2.66
N SER A 259 -26.22 -0.97 -2.97
CA SER A 259 -26.68 -2.15 -2.22
C SER A 259 -26.34 -2.07 -0.73
N LEU A 260 -25.15 -1.57 -0.37
CA LEU A 260 -24.78 -1.32 1.03
C LEU A 260 -25.67 -0.26 1.71
N ALA A 261 -26.10 0.77 0.98
CA ALA A 261 -26.94 1.83 1.53
C ALA A 261 -28.38 1.38 1.85
N VAL A 262 -28.91 0.40 1.10
CA VAL A 262 -30.25 -0.18 1.32
C VAL A 262 -30.24 -1.46 2.17
N ALA A 263 -29.09 -1.86 2.73
CA ALA A 263 -29.02 -3.01 3.62
C ALA A 263 -29.94 -2.82 4.85
N PRO A 264 -30.60 -3.88 5.36
CA PRO A 264 -31.32 -3.86 6.63
C PRO A 264 -30.43 -3.40 7.79
N GLU A 265 -31.02 -2.81 8.83
CA GLU A 265 -30.26 -2.21 9.94
C GLU A 265 -29.37 -3.24 10.66
N SER A 266 -29.89 -4.45 10.86
CA SER A 266 -29.15 -5.56 11.47
C SER A 266 -27.96 -6.03 10.63
N GLU A 267 -28.14 -6.09 9.31
CA GLU A 267 -27.09 -6.49 8.36
C GLU A 267 -25.99 -5.44 8.28
N ALA A 268 -26.35 -4.15 8.24
CA ALA A 268 -25.39 -3.06 8.26
C ALA A 268 -24.55 -3.04 9.55
N PHE A 269 -25.20 -3.27 10.70
CA PHE A 269 -24.51 -3.40 11.98
C PHE A 269 -23.55 -4.59 11.97
N GLU A 270 -24.01 -5.77 11.57
CA GLU A 270 -23.18 -6.99 11.54
C GLU A 270 -21.97 -6.82 10.63
N ARG A 271 -22.14 -6.25 9.43
CA ARG A 271 -21.04 -6.00 8.50
C ARG A 271 -20.02 -5.00 9.00
N TYR A 272 -20.43 -4.01 9.79
CA TYR A 272 -19.49 -3.01 10.34
C TYR A 272 -18.77 -3.53 11.59
N PHE A 273 -19.53 -4.13 12.51
CA PHE A 273 -19.01 -4.60 13.80
C PHE A 273 -18.40 -6.00 13.75
N ASP A 274 -18.55 -6.73 12.65
CA ASP A 274 -18.19 -8.15 12.47
C ASP A 274 -18.94 -9.09 13.44
N THR A 275 -20.04 -8.62 14.02
CA THR A 275 -20.91 -9.37 14.92
C THR A 275 -22.30 -8.75 14.91
N ASN A 276 -23.34 -9.58 15.00
CA ASN A 276 -24.69 -9.06 15.23
C ASN A 276 -24.86 -8.63 16.69
N HIS A 277 -25.87 -7.79 16.96
CA HIS A 277 -26.12 -7.22 18.28
C HIS A 277 -26.47 -8.31 19.32
N ASP A 278 -27.28 -9.31 18.96
CA ASP A 278 -27.64 -10.40 19.86
C ASP A 278 -26.42 -11.22 20.33
N LYS A 279 -25.52 -11.58 19.42
CA LYS A 279 -24.27 -12.29 19.73
C LYS A 279 -23.35 -11.42 20.56
N MET A 280 -23.30 -10.10 20.32
CA MET A 280 -22.51 -9.17 21.12
C MET A 280 -23.00 -9.15 22.57
N ILE A 281 -24.31 -9.02 22.79
CA ILE A 281 -24.92 -9.03 24.13
C ILE A 281 -24.78 -10.42 24.77
N GLY A 282 -25.03 -11.49 24.02
CA GLY A 282 -24.88 -12.88 24.47
C GLY A 282 -23.46 -13.18 24.93
N SER A 283 -22.45 -12.79 24.14
CA SER A 283 -21.04 -12.96 24.52
C SER A 283 -20.68 -12.19 25.80
N LEU A 284 -21.26 -11.00 26.01
CA LEU A 284 -21.08 -10.26 27.26
C LEU A 284 -21.71 -11.01 28.44
N ARG A 285 -22.93 -11.53 28.29
CA ARG A 285 -23.59 -12.36 29.33
C ARG A 285 -22.77 -13.59 29.67
N ASP A 286 -22.19 -14.28 28.68
CA ASP A 286 -21.35 -15.45 28.91
C ASP A 286 -20.09 -15.09 29.72
N LYS A 287 -19.43 -13.98 29.38
CA LYS A 287 -18.26 -13.48 30.13
C LYS A 287 -18.61 -13.12 31.56
N ILE A 288 -19.77 -12.47 31.78
CA ILE A 288 -20.28 -12.16 33.12
C ILE A 288 -20.50 -13.46 33.92
N GLU A 289 -21.08 -14.48 33.31
CA GLU A 289 -21.34 -15.76 33.98
C GLU A 289 -20.04 -16.51 34.31
N VAL A 290 -19.05 -16.48 33.42
CA VAL A 290 -17.70 -16.98 33.73
C VAL A 290 -17.11 -16.24 34.94
N SER A 291 -17.24 -14.92 34.98
CA SER A 291 -16.76 -14.07 36.08
C SER A 291 -17.48 -14.36 37.40
N ARG A 292 -18.80 -14.59 37.39
CA ARG A 292 -19.57 -15.01 38.57
C ARG A 292 -19.11 -16.36 39.10
N ARG A 293 -18.89 -17.33 38.21
CA ARG A 293 -18.35 -18.64 38.58
C ARG A 293 -16.96 -18.50 39.21
N ALA A 294 -16.08 -17.67 38.64
CA ALA A 294 -14.77 -17.39 39.24
C ALA A 294 -14.89 -16.83 40.67
N LEU A 295 -15.77 -15.84 40.89
CA LEU A 295 -16.03 -15.27 42.22
C LEU A 295 -16.55 -16.30 43.23
N SER A 296 -17.36 -17.27 42.79
CA SER A 296 -17.88 -18.35 43.66
C SER A 296 -16.82 -19.34 44.15
N THR A 297 -15.64 -19.37 43.51
CA THR A 297 -14.56 -20.32 43.83
C THR A 297 -13.49 -19.76 44.77
N ASN A 298 -13.76 -18.62 45.41
CA ASN A 298 -12.90 -17.95 46.40
C ASN A 298 -11.51 -17.57 45.86
N ILE A 299 -11.46 -16.46 45.12
CA ILE A 299 -10.21 -15.87 44.61
C ILE A 299 -9.39 -15.30 45.78
N ALA A 300 -8.17 -15.83 45.96
CA ALA A 300 -7.29 -15.43 47.07
C ALA A 300 -6.72 -14.02 46.94
N ASP A 301 -6.47 -13.55 45.70
CA ASP A 301 -5.97 -12.20 45.45
C ASP A 301 -7.15 -11.21 45.45
N GLU A 302 -7.14 -10.30 46.42
CA GLU A 302 -8.20 -9.31 46.62
C GLU A 302 -8.33 -8.36 45.42
N GLY A 303 -7.23 -7.94 44.79
CA GLY A 303 -7.27 -7.07 43.63
C GLY A 303 -7.89 -7.75 42.41
N VAL A 304 -7.61 -9.04 42.20
CA VAL A 304 -8.25 -9.84 41.15
C VAL A 304 -9.74 -10.06 41.46
N ARG A 305 -10.06 -10.41 42.71
CA ARG A 305 -11.45 -10.60 43.16
C ARG A 305 -12.30 -9.35 42.93
N ASP A 306 -11.80 -8.20 43.35
CA ASP A 306 -12.49 -6.93 43.22
C ASP A 306 -12.63 -6.52 41.74
N ALA A 307 -11.63 -6.83 40.90
CA ALA A 307 -11.72 -6.58 39.47
C ALA A 307 -12.76 -7.46 38.76
N PHE A 308 -12.88 -8.74 39.15
CA PHE A 308 -13.98 -9.61 38.67
C PHE A 308 -15.35 -9.10 39.13
N ALA A 309 -15.47 -8.68 40.40
CA ALA A 309 -16.72 -8.13 40.93
C ALA A 309 -17.13 -6.84 40.18
N GLY A 310 -16.17 -5.93 39.95
CA GLY A 310 -16.39 -4.72 39.16
C GLY A 310 -16.81 -5.02 37.72
N PHE A 311 -16.18 -6.02 37.08
CA PHE A 311 -16.57 -6.45 35.73
C PHE A 311 -18.00 -7.01 35.68
N VAL A 312 -18.42 -7.79 36.68
CA VAL A 312 -19.81 -8.27 36.77
C VAL A 312 -20.79 -7.11 36.93
N GLU A 313 -20.50 -6.15 37.83
CA GLU A 313 -21.37 -5.00 38.07
C GLU A 313 -21.52 -4.10 36.84
N VAL A 314 -20.41 -3.75 36.19
CA VAL A 314 -20.41 -2.96 34.95
C VAL A 314 -21.06 -3.74 33.82
N GLY A 315 -20.78 -5.04 33.73
CA GLY A 315 -21.36 -5.95 32.73
C GLY A 315 -22.88 -6.03 32.83
N ASP A 316 -23.44 -6.24 34.02
CA ASP A 316 -24.89 -6.34 34.22
C ASP A 316 -25.62 -5.04 33.83
N ARG A 317 -25.08 -3.88 34.24
CA ARG A 317 -25.63 -2.57 33.83
C ARG A 317 -25.50 -2.35 32.33
N SER A 318 -24.40 -2.79 31.72
CA SER A 318 -24.16 -2.68 30.29
C SER A 318 -25.13 -3.56 29.50
N VAL A 319 -25.38 -4.80 29.92
CA VAL A 319 -26.38 -5.69 29.31
C VAL A 319 -27.76 -5.04 29.34
N GLN A 320 -28.19 -4.50 30.49
CA GLN A 320 -29.47 -3.80 30.59
C GLN A 320 -29.56 -2.59 29.65
N SER A 321 -28.48 -1.83 29.54
CA SER A 321 -28.41 -0.65 28.67
C SER A 321 -28.46 -1.05 27.19
N LEU A 322 -27.73 -2.10 26.80
CA LEU A 322 -27.72 -2.63 25.44
C LEU A 322 -29.06 -3.28 25.08
N ASP A 323 -29.67 -4.06 25.97
CA ASP A 323 -31.00 -4.63 25.76
C ASP A 323 -32.05 -3.53 25.54
N LYS A 324 -31.95 -2.42 26.28
CA LYS A 324 -32.83 -1.26 26.07
C LYS A 324 -32.53 -0.55 24.76
N LEU A 325 -31.26 -0.40 24.40
CA LEU A 325 -30.83 0.25 23.15
C LEU A 325 -31.28 -0.54 21.92
N PHE A 326 -31.25 -1.87 22.01
CA PHE A 326 -31.56 -2.79 20.92
C PHE A 326 -32.94 -3.46 21.02
N ILE A 327 -33.85 -2.92 21.83
CA ILE A 327 -35.14 -3.56 22.15
C ILE A 327 -36.01 -3.82 20.90
N ASP A 328 -35.99 -2.89 19.95
CA ASP A 328 -36.72 -2.97 18.67
C ASP A 328 -35.79 -3.33 17.50
N GLY A 329 -34.57 -3.83 17.80
CA GLY A 329 -33.50 -4.07 16.84
C GLY A 329 -32.45 -2.95 16.83
N VAL A 330 -31.63 -2.91 15.78
CA VAL A 330 -30.55 -1.90 15.64
C VAL A 330 -31.16 -0.52 15.38
N PRO A 331 -30.84 0.51 16.20
CA PRO A 331 -31.28 1.87 15.93
C PRO A 331 -30.84 2.35 14.56
N LYS A 332 -31.77 2.99 13.83
CA LYS A 332 -31.54 3.43 12.46
C LYS A 332 -30.36 4.39 12.37
N GLU A 333 -30.18 5.25 13.36
CA GLU A 333 -29.11 6.24 13.45
C GLU A 333 -27.74 5.57 13.46
N ILE A 334 -27.59 4.48 14.24
CA ILE A 334 -26.36 3.69 14.29
C ILE A 334 -26.14 2.97 12.96
N SER A 335 -27.21 2.40 12.38
CA SER A 335 -27.12 1.71 11.10
C SER A 335 -26.75 2.65 9.95
N ASP A 336 -27.36 3.84 9.87
CA ASP A 336 -27.12 4.80 8.80
C ASP A 336 -25.68 5.33 8.89
N LEU A 337 -25.16 5.55 10.09
CA LEU A 337 -23.75 5.87 10.30
C LEU A 337 -22.82 4.75 9.85
N ALA A 338 -23.11 3.51 10.23
CA ALA A 338 -22.34 2.35 9.80
C ALA A 338 -22.29 2.25 8.27
N LYS A 339 -23.44 2.39 7.59
CA LYS A 339 -23.54 2.42 6.12
C LYS A 339 -22.69 3.56 5.54
N SER A 340 -22.87 4.78 6.03
CA SER A 340 -22.13 5.96 5.55
C SER A 340 -20.62 5.79 5.68
N VAL A 341 -20.12 5.31 6.83
CA VAL A 341 -18.68 5.10 7.05
C VAL A 341 -18.13 3.96 6.19
N MET A 342 -18.87 2.84 6.05
CA MET A 342 -18.46 1.74 5.18
C MET A 342 -18.33 2.20 3.72
N ILE A 343 -19.31 2.96 3.24
CA ILE A 343 -19.33 3.49 1.89
C ILE A 343 -18.19 4.50 1.69
N ALA A 344 -17.97 5.40 2.66
CA ALA A 344 -16.85 6.35 2.63
C ALA A 344 -15.49 5.64 2.52
N ARG A 345 -15.25 4.61 3.34
CA ARG A 345 -13.99 3.83 3.33
C ARG A 345 -13.80 3.11 2.00
N ARG A 346 -14.86 2.49 1.48
CA ARG A 346 -14.83 1.75 0.22
C ARG A 346 -14.57 2.67 -0.98
N LEU A 347 -15.14 3.88 -0.97
CA LEU A 347 -14.84 4.92 -1.96
C LEU A 347 -13.37 5.38 -1.90
N ASP A 348 -12.84 5.65 -0.70
CA ASP A 348 -11.44 6.07 -0.52
C ASP A 348 -10.46 4.98 -0.96
N ASP A 349 -10.70 3.72 -0.59
CA ASP A 349 -9.88 2.58 -1.00
C ASP A 349 -9.84 2.39 -2.53
N LYS A 350 -11.00 2.53 -3.18
CA LYS A 350 -11.10 2.44 -4.64
C LYS A 350 -10.41 3.59 -5.33
N SER A 351 -10.60 4.83 -4.87
CA SER A 351 -9.91 6.00 -5.40
C SER A 351 -8.38 5.83 -5.32
N ARG A 352 -7.87 5.37 -4.17
CA ARG A 352 -6.42 5.11 -3.98
C ARG A 352 -5.91 3.98 -4.89
N SER A 353 -6.68 2.91 -5.06
CA SER A 353 -6.32 1.78 -5.91
C SER A 353 -6.20 2.21 -7.38
N GLU A 354 -7.21 2.92 -7.89
CA GLU A 354 -7.20 3.44 -9.26
C GLU A 354 -6.04 4.41 -9.48
N HIS A 355 -5.83 5.34 -8.55
CA HIS A 355 -4.70 6.25 -8.59
C HIS A 355 -3.39 5.46 -8.70
N ARG A 356 -3.13 4.46 -7.84
CA ARG A 356 -1.90 3.64 -7.91
C ARG A 356 -1.73 2.90 -9.24
N ALA A 357 -2.79 2.33 -9.79
CA ALA A 357 -2.75 1.60 -11.06
C ALA A 357 -2.34 2.50 -12.24
N VAL A 358 -2.73 3.76 -12.20
CA VAL A 358 -2.41 4.75 -13.23
C VAL A 358 -0.93 5.11 -13.22
N TYR A 359 -0.35 5.34 -12.03
CA TYR A 359 1.07 5.65 -11.90
C TYR A 359 1.97 4.44 -12.20
N SER A 360 1.55 3.22 -11.87
CA SER A 360 2.30 2.02 -12.25
C SER A 360 2.28 1.80 -13.77
N GLY A 361 1.13 2.03 -14.42
CA GLY A 361 1.01 2.00 -15.88
C GLY A 361 1.93 3.02 -16.58
N LEU A 362 1.94 4.26 -16.09
CA LEU A 362 2.86 5.31 -16.54
C LEU A 362 4.33 4.90 -16.36
N GLY A 363 4.66 4.34 -15.20
CA GLY A 363 5.99 3.81 -14.88
C GLY A 363 6.48 2.76 -15.87
N LEU A 364 5.64 1.77 -16.19
CA LEU A 364 5.98 0.70 -17.14
C LEU A 364 6.19 1.21 -18.56
N THR A 365 5.33 2.09 -19.06
CA THR A 365 5.55 2.75 -20.36
C THR A 365 6.81 3.62 -20.36
N GLY A 366 7.10 4.28 -19.23
CA GLY A 366 8.33 5.03 -19.04
C GLY A 366 9.57 4.18 -19.12
N LEU A 367 9.58 3.04 -18.43
CA LEU A 367 10.68 2.07 -18.47
C LEU A 367 10.87 1.45 -19.87
N ALA A 368 9.80 1.14 -20.59
CA ALA A 368 9.89 0.61 -21.96
C ALA A 368 10.54 1.63 -22.92
N VAL A 369 10.13 2.90 -22.84
CA VAL A 369 10.71 3.99 -23.65
C VAL A 369 12.14 4.31 -23.19
N ALA A 370 12.41 4.31 -21.88
CA ALA A 370 13.76 4.47 -21.35
C ALA A 370 14.68 3.34 -21.79
N GLY A 371 14.20 2.10 -21.84
CA GLY A 371 14.92 0.96 -22.41
C GLY A 371 15.18 1.09 -23.91
N ALA A 372 14.23 1.66 -24.66
CA ALA A 372 14.43 2.00 -26.07
C ALA A 372 15.52 3.07 -26.26
N ILE A 373 15.50 4.13 -25.43
CA ILE A 373 16.53 5.18 -25.41
C ILE A 373 17.89 4.57 -25.04
N ALA A 374 17.93 3.75 -23.98
CA ALA A 374 19.15 3.07 -23.56
C ALA A 374 19.70 2.16 -24.66
N GLY A 375 18.83 1.46 -25.40
CA GLY A 375 19.22 0.64 -26.57
C GLY A 375 19.82 1.45 -27.72
N VAL A 376 19.42 2.72 -27.89
CA VAL A 376 20.08 3.67 -28.81
C VAL A 376 21.45 4.11 -28.27
N LEU A 377 21.62 4.13 -26.94
CA LEU A 377 22.82 4.56 -26.24
C LEU A 377 23.87 3.47 -25.97
N VAL A 378 23.53 2.17 -26.02
CA VAL A 378 24.49 1.09 -25.67
C VAL A 378 25.76 1.20 -26.52
N PRO A 379 26.95 1.38 -25.89
CA PRO A 379 28.21 1.43 -26.59
C PRO A 379 28.64 0.04 -27.07
N THR A 380 29.42 0.05 -28.15
CA THR A 380 29.84 -1.12 -28.93
C THR A 380 30.85 -2.01 -28.20
N GLU A 381 31.29 -1.62 -26.99
CA GLU A 381 32.35 -2.31 -26.24
C GLU A 381 31.97 -3.74 -25.83
N LEU A 382 30.73 -4.00 -25.41
CA LEU A 382 30.27 -5.36 -25.06
C LEU A 382 30.14 -6.31 -26.25
N VAL A 383 29.83 -5.78 -27.43
CA VAL A 383 29.79 -6.60 -28.67
C VAL A 383 31.22 -6.83 -29.17
N ASN A 384 32.10 -5.85 -29.03
CA ASN A 384 33.50 -5.96 -29.43
C ASN A 384 34.30 -6.89 -28.50
N GLU A 385 34.04 -6.93 -27.19
CA GLU A 385 34.65 -7.94 -26.28
C GLU A 385 34.22 -9.37 -26.65
N TYR A 386 32.96 -9.57 -27.06
CA TYR A 386 32.49 -10.89 -27.51
C TYR A 386 33.17 -11.35 -28.80
N TYR A 387 33.47 -10.42 -29.72
CA TYR A 387 34.20 -10.74 -30.95
C TYR A 387 35.73 -10.79 -30.77
N ALA A 388 36.30 -10.00 -29.87
CA ALA A 388 37.72 -10.07 -29.53
C ALA A 388 38.07 -11.40 -28.85
N ASN A 389 37.25 -11.86 -27.89
CA ASN A 389 37.44 -13.15 -27.20
C ASN A 389 37.17 -14.38 -28.09
N LYS A 390 36.57 -14.20 -29.28
CA LYS A 390 36.38 -15.27 -30.28
C LYS A 390 37.46 -15.30 -31.35
N VAL A 391 38.33 -14.29 -31.43
CA VAL A 391 39.46 -14.24 -32.35
C VAL A 391 40.76 -14.70 -31.66
N GLU A 392 40.77 -14.77 -30.32
CA GLU A 392 41.87 -15.35 -29.53
C GLU A 392 41.70 -16.86 -29.19
N LYS A 393 40.69 -17.54 -29.75
CA LYS A 393 40.58 -19.02 -29.77
C LYS A 393 40.40 -19.49 -31.20
#